data_AF-A0A947HT81-F1
#
_entry.id   AF-A0A947HT81-F1
#
_cell.length_a   1.000
_cell.length_b   1.000
_cell.length_c   1.000
_cell.angle_alpha   90.00
_cell.angle_beta   90.00
_cell.angle_gamma   90.00
#
_symmetry.space_group_name_H-M   'P 1'
#
loop_
_entity.id
_entity.type
_entity.pdbx_description
1 polymer ?
#
loop_
_entity_poly.entity_id
_entity_poly.type
_entity_poly.pdbx_seq_one_letter_code
_entity_poly.pdbx_strand_id
1 'polypeptide(L)'
;MLDDLSDEQLMARYQQGDARAFDTLLGRHYQSVFNFLVRNTGNAATSEELLQDVFMRVIGSARKYEKRAKFTTWLFTIAKNIVIDHSRKQRFRRHKSLDAPLGADDDRSLGDSVKDDHPSVMADRRYADAEFTARLDAAMSKMNEDQRMVFVLREFQQLSFQEIAVVVETSENTVKSRMRYALEFLRTQLADLAEGRA
;
A
#
# COMPACT_ATOMS: atom_id res chain seq x y z
N MET A 1 23.97 4.44 16.26
CA MET A 1 22.70 4.97 16.81
C MET A 1 21.58 3.97 16.50
N LEU A 2 20.37 4.10 17.06
CA LEU A 2 19.27 3.19 16.68
C LEU A 2 18.95 3.31 15.17
N ASP A 3 19.13 4.50 14.61
CA ASP A 3 18.90 4.80 13.20
C ASP A 3 19.84 4.06 12.23
N ASP A 4 20.98 3.55 12.69
CA ASP A 4 21.94 2.81 11.85
C ASP A 4 21.68 1.29 11.85
N LEU A 5 20.81 0.81 12.74
CA LEU A 5 20.52 -0.62 12.87
C LEU A 5 19.60 -1.06 11.73
N SER A 6 19.77 -2.30 11.26
CA SER A 6 18.80 -2.92 10.35
C SER A 6 17.47 -3.14 11.07
N ASP A 7 16.39 -3.27 10.30
CA ASP A 7 15.07 -3.53 10.85
C ASP A 7 15.04 -4.80 11.70
N GLU A 8 15.76 -5.84 11.28
CA GLU A 8 15.87 -7.09 12.04
C GLU A 8 16.62 -6.91 13.36
N GLN A 9 17.62 -6.02 13.39
CA GLN A 9 18.34 -5.70 14.62
C GLN A 9 17.47 -4.88 15.59
N LEU A 10 16.70 -3.91 15.07
CA LEU A 10 15.72 -3.18 15.87
C LEU A 10 14.66 -4.11 16.44
N MET A 11 14.15 -5.04 15.62
CA MET A 11 13.16 -6.02 16.05
C MET A 11 13.71 -6.95 17.13
N ALA A 12 14.95 -7.42 16.99
CA ALA A 12 15.60 -8.25 18.01
C ALA A 12 15.78 -7.50 19.35
N ARG A 13 16.11 -6.20 19.32
CA ARG A 13 16.16 -5.36 20.52
C ARG A 13 14.79 -5.15 21.16
N TYR A 14 13.77 -4.93 20.34
CA TYR A 14 12.40 -4.81 20.83
C TYR A 14 11.93 -6.10 21.51
N GLN A 15 12.25 -7.27 20.95
CA GLN A 15 11.97 -8.57 21.57
C GLN A 15 12.64 -8.73 22.95
N GLN A 16 13.76 -8.03 23.20
CA GLN A 16 14.47 -7.98 24.48
C GLN A 16 13.94 -6.90 25.44
N GLY A 17 12.91 -6.14 25.05
CA GLY A 17 12.25 -5.13 25.88
C GLY A 17 12.66 -3.67 25.61
N ASP A 18 13.50 -3.39 24.60
CA ASP A 18 13.83 -2.01 24.22
C ASP A 18 12.72 -1.39 23.38
N ALA A 19 11.77 -0.72 24.04
CA ALA A 19 10.64 -0.06 23.37
C ALA A 19 11.07 1.00 22.33
N ARG A 20 12.19 1.69 22.56
CA ARG A 20 12.70 2.73 21.64
C ARG A 20 13.14 2.16 20.29
N ALA A 21 13.59 0.90 20.29
CA ALA A 21 13.92 0.21 19.04
C ALA A 21 12.66 0.01 18.17
N PHE A 22 11.50 -0.21 18.80
CA PHE A 22 10.24 -0.29 18.08
C PHE A 22 9.77 1.06 17.55
N ASP A 23 9.92 2.15 18.32
CA ASP A 23 9.57 3.49 17.85
C ASP A 23 10.36 3.87 16.58
N THR A 24 11.65 3.54 16.56
CA THR A 24 12.51 3.75 15.38
C THR A 24 12.02 2.93 14.19
N LEU A 25 11.72 1.64 14.43
CA LEU A 25 11.22 0.72 13.40
C LEU A 25 9.86 1.17 12.86
N LEU A 26 8.96 1.60 13.73
CA LEU A 26 7.64 2.11 13.40
C LEU A 26 7.76 3.38 12.55
N GLY A 27 8.58 4.34 12.98
CA GLY A 27 8.81 5.60 12.26
C GLY A 27 9.31 5.38 10.83
N ARG A 28 10.17 4.38 10.61
CA ARG A 28 10.68 4.03 9.27
C ARG A 28 9.60 3.51 8.32
N HIS A 29 8.62 2.76 8.84
CA HIS A 29 7.65 2.03 8.03
C HIS A 29 6.24 2.63 8.05
N TYR A 30 5.99 3.63 8.91
CA TYR A 30 4.67 4.24 9.05
C TYR A 30 4.11 4.73 7.72
N GLN A 31 4.87 5.59 7.02
CA GLN A 31 4.41 6.19 5.77
C GLN A 31 4.28 5.16 4.64
N SER A 32 5.20 4.20 4.56
CA SER A 32 5.18 3.18 3.51
C SER A 32 3.99 2.24 3.65
N VAL A 33 3.66 1.82 4.88
CA VAL A 33 2.47 1.02 5.17
C VAL A 33 1.20 1.83 4.94
N PHE A 34 1.13 3.07 5.41
CA PHE A 34 -0.03 3.93 5.17
C PHE A 34 -0.31 4.09 3.67
N ASN A 35 0.71 4.43 2.89
CA ASN A 35 0.62 4.58 1.44
C ASN A 35 0.22 3.28 0.72
N PHE A 36 0.65 2.12 1.23
CA PHE A 36 0.22 0.82 0.75
C PHE A 36 -1.27 0.57 1.03
N LEU A 37 -1.74 0.89 2.23
CA LEU A 37 -3.15 0.75 2.62
C LEU A 37 -4.04 1.66 1.78
N VAL A 38 -3.66 2.93 1.60
CA VAL A 38 -4.41 3.91 0.79
C VAL A 38 -4.56 3.43 -0.64
N ARG A 39 -3.48 2.95 -1.27
CA ARG A 39 -3.54 2.45 -2.66
C ARG A 39 -4.40 1.22 -2.82
N ASN A 40 -4.55 0.39 -1.78
CA ASN A 40 -5.35 -0.82 -1.86
C ASN A 40 -6.82 -0.62 -1.47
N THR A 41 -7.11 0.32 -0.57
CA THR A 41 -8.47 0.63 -0.09
C THR A 41 -9.14 1.76 -0.86
N GLY A 42 -8.36 2.68 -1.42
CA GLY A 42 -8.85 3.91 -2.04
C GLY A 42 -9.40 4.93 -1.04
N ASN A 43 -9.20 4.75 0.27
CA ASN A 43 -9.77 5.62 1.30
C ASN A 43 -8.75 5.92 2.41
N ALA A 44 -8.40 7.20 2.59
CA ALA A 44 -7.42 7.63 3.57
C ALA A 44 -7.86 7.38 5.02
N ALA A 45 -9.09 7.78 5.38
CA ALA A 45 -9.63 7.60 6.73
C ALA A 45 -9.68 6.12 7.13
N THR A 46 -10.17 5.26 6.24
CA THR A 46 -10.14 3.80 6.46
C THR A 46 -8.70 3.29 6.59
N SER A 47 -7.77 3.84 5.82
CA SER A 47 -6.36 3.42 5.89
C SER A 47 -5.70 3.80 7.20
N GLU A 48 -6.07 4.91 7.83
CA GLU A 48 -5.60 5.27 9.18
C GLU A 48 -6.05 4.24 10.23
N GLU A 49 -7.32 3.81 10.16
CA GLU A 49 -7.84 2.76 11.04
C GLU A 49 -7.09 1.43 10.83
N LEU A 50 -6.93 1.02 9.58
CA LEU A 50 -6.21 -0.22 9.25
C LEU A 50 -4.71 -0.15 9.59
N LEU A 51 -4.10 1.03 9.55
CA LEU A 51 -2.71 1.22 9.94
C LEU A 51 -2.49 0.91 11.41
N GLN A 52 -3.43 1.33 12.26
CA GLN A 52 -3.42 0.99 13.69
C GLN A 52 -3.54 -0.53 13.87
N ASP A 53 -4.46 -1.18 13.16
CA ASP A 53 -4.60 -2.64 13.19
C ASP A 53 -3.31 -3.34 12.76
N VAL A 54 -2.60 -2.84 11.74
CA VAL A 54 -1.31 -3.38 11.28
C VAL A 54 -0.30 -3.33 12.41
N PHE A 55 -0.07 -2.17 13.01
CA PHE A 55 0.96 -2.03 14.03
C PHE A 55 0.60 -2.73 15.34
N MET A 56 -0.68 -2.77 15.71
CA MET A 56 -1.15 -3.60 16.83
C MET A 56 -0.87 -5.08 16.57
N ARG A 57 -1.06 -5.56 15.34
CA ARG A 57 -0.76 -6.95 14.96
C ARG A 57 0.74 -7.23 14.94
N VAL A 58 1.55 -6.26 14.49
CA VAL A 58 3.02 -6.32 14.55
C VAL A 58 3.49 -6.45 16.00
N ILE A 59 3.02 -5.58 16.90
CA ILE A 59 3.34 -5.63 18.34
C ILE A 59 2.94 -6.98 18.93
N GLY A 60 1.69 -7.41 18.71
CA GLY A 60 1.17 -8.67 19.24
C GLY A 60 1.87 -9.92 18.70
N SER A 61 2.48 -9.81 17.52
CA SER A 61 3.22 -10.89 16.86
C SER A 61 4.73 -10.76 17.00
N ALA A 62 5.22 -9.71 17.65
CA ALA A 62 6.63 -9.35 17.62
C ALA A 62 7.52 -10.43 18.24
N ARG A 63 7.09 -11.04 19.35
CA ARG A 63 7.83 -12.14 19.99
C ARG A 63 7.94 -13.40 19.13
N LYS A 64 7.06 -13.57 18.14
CA LYS A 64 7.04 -14.71 17.21
C LYS A 64 7.77 -14.41 15.91
N TYR A 65 8.22 -13.17 15.69
CA TYR A 65 9.01 -12.82 14.53
C TYR A 65 10.34 -13.58 14.59
N GLU A 66 10.64 -14.30 13.51
CA GLU A 66 11.91 -14.96 13.30
C GLU A 66 12.56 -14.38 12.05
N LYS A 67 13.89 -14.24 12.06
CA LYS A 67 14.69 -13.70 10.95
C LYS A 67 14.83 -14.70 9.79
N ARG A 68 13.72 -15.33 9.37
CA ARG A 68 13.66 -16.24 8.21
C ARG A 68 13.38 -15.49 6.90
N ALA A 69 12.82 -14.29 6.99
CA ALA A 69 12.60 -13.38 5.89
C ALA A 69 12.94 -11.95 6.33
N LYS A 70 13.14 -11.03 5.37
CA LYS A 70 13.29 -9.60 5.67
C LYS A 70 12.08 -9.12 6.48
N PHE A 71 12.32 -8.17 7.37
CA PHE A 71 11.25 -7.57 8.16
C PHE A 71 10.13 -7.00 7.28
N THR A 72 10.48 -6.32 6.19
CA THR A 72 9.53 -5.74 5.24
C THR A 72 8.59 -6.78 4.63
N THR A 73 9.11 -7.93 4.21
CA THR A 73 8.29 -9.04 3.71
C THR A 73 7.26 -9.47 4.75
N TRP A 74 7.69 -9.67 6.00
CA TRP A 74 6.80 -10.05 7.09
C TRP A 74 5.75 -8.97 7.42
N LEU A 75 6.16 -7.70 7.45
CA LEU A 75 5.28 -6.55 7.69
C LEU A 75 4.19 -6.46 6.61
N PHE A 76 4.56 -6.56 5.33
CA PHE A 76 3.60 -6.49 4.24
C PHE A 76 2.71 -7.74 4.13
N THR A 77 3.12 -8.90 4.64
CA THR A 77 2.20 -10.04 4.84
C THR A 77 1.08 -9.68 5.83
N ILE A 78 1.43 -9.03 6.96
CA ILE A 78 0.43 -8.57 7.93
C ILE A 78 -0.49 -7.54 7.30
N ALA A 79 0.07 -6.52 6.64
CA ALA A 79 -0.71 -5.46 6.00
C ALA A 79 -1.64 -5.98 4.90
N LYS A 80 -1.16 -6.87 4.03
CA LYS A 80 -1.98 -7.53 3.01
C LYS A 80 -3.15 -8.29 3.63
N ASN A 81 -2.93 -9.03 4.72
CA ASN A 81 -4.00 -9.79 5.35
C ASN A 81 -5.11 -8.88 5.90
N ILE A 82 -4.73 -7.75 6.51
CA ILE A 82 -5.67 -6.73 6.98
C ILE A 82 -6.47 -6.11 5.82
N VAL A 83 -5.81 -5.79 4.70
CA VAL A 83 -6.50 -5.31 3.49
C VAL A 83 -7.52 -6.34 2.98
N ILE A 84 -7.13 -7.61 2.87
CA ILE A 84 -8.02 -8.67 2.40
C ILE A 84 -9.22 -8.86 3.33
N ASP A 85 -9.00 -8.86 4.64
CA ASP A 85 -10.07 -8.99 5.62
C ASP A 85 -11.03 -7.81 5.56
N HIS A 86 -10.51 -6.59 5.36
CA HIS A 86 -11.32 -5.41 5.12
C HIS A 86 -12.17 -5.54 3.84
N SER A 87 -11.55 -5.88 2.70
CA SER A 87 -12.26 -6.06 1.42
C SER A 87 -13.35 -7.12 1.50
N ARG A 88 -13.09 -8.25 2.18
CA ARG A 88 -14.09 -9.32 2.40
C ARG A 88 -15.28 -8.82 3.21
N LYS A 89 -15.04 -8.08 4.30
CA LYS A 89 -16.10 -7.47 5.12
C LYS A 89 -16.95 -6.47 4.33
N GLN A 90 -16.33 -5.63 3.49
CA GLN A 90 -17.04 -4.67 2.66
C GLN A 90 -17.94 -5.35 1.63
N ARG A 91 -17.45 -6.38 0.93
CA ARG A 91 -18.26 -7.16 -0.02
C ARG A 91 -19.47 -7.78 0.67
N PHE A 92 -19.29 -8.35 1.86
CA PHE A 92 -20.41 -8.95 2.61
C PHE A 92 -21.46 -7.93 3.06
N ARG A 93 -21.03 -6.73 3.49
CA ARG A 93 -21.93 -5.62 3.83
C ARG A 93 -22.72 -5.14 2.61
N ARG A 94 -22.06 -5.00 1.45
CA ARG A 94 -22.72 -4.67 0.18
C ARG A 94 -23.74 -5.72 -0.22
N HIS A 95 -23.40 -7.01 -0.17
CA HIS A 95 -24.34 -8.08 -0.50
C HIS A 95 -25.53 -8.16 0.45
N LYS A 96 -25.36 -7.87 1.75
CA LYS A 96 -26.46 -7.76 2.71
C LYS A 96 -27.34 -6.51 2.50
N SER A 97 -26.78 -5.45 1.93
CA SER A 97 -27.48 -4.19 1.66
C SER A 97 -28.24 -4.18 0.32
N LEU A 98 -28.07 -5.19 -0.54
CA LEU A 98 -28.81 -5.32 -1.80
C LEU A 98 -30.32 -5.64 -1.60
N ASP A 99 -30.75 -5.92 -0.36
CA ASP A 99 -32.16 -5.96 0.05
C ASP A 99 -32.71 -4.58 0.49
N ALA A 100 -31.94 -3.50 0.32
CA ALA A 100 -32.35 -2.12 0.61
C ALA A 100 -32.15 -1.24 -0.65
N PRO A 101 -32.97 -0.20 -0.88
CA PRO A 101 -32.93 0.57 -2.11
C PRO A 101 -31.57 1.28 -2.28
N LEU A 102 -30.98 1.10 -3.46
CA LEU A 102 -29.72 1.72 -3.88
C LEU A 102 -29.85 3.24 -3.86
N GLY A 103 -29.07 3.89 -3.01
CA GLY A 103 -28.94 5.34 -2.93
C GLY A 103 -27.48 5.77 -2.87
N ALA A 104 -27.15 6.68 -3.77
CA ALA A 104 -25.99 7.58 -3.80
C ALA A 104 -24.62 7.00 -4.23
N ASP A 105 -24.29 7.28 -5.49
CA ASP A 105 -22.93 7.62 -5.92
C ASP A 105 -22.35 8.68 -4.97
N ASP A 106 -21.16 8.41 -4.44
CA ASP A 106 -20.38 9.36 -3.64
C ASP A 106 -19.13 9.71 -4.44
N ASP A 107 -19.30 10.75 -5.27
CA ASP A 107 -18.23 11.51 -5.89
C ASP A 107 -17.41 12.21 -4.81
N ARG A 108 -16.17 11.78 -4.58
CA ARG A 108 -15.23 12.52 -3.71
C ARG A 108 -13.85 12.64 -4.34
N SER A 109 -13.63 13.87 -4.81
CA SER A 109 -12.36 14.53 -5.01
C SER A 109 -11.38 14.27 -3.85
N LEU A 110 -10.20 13.74 -4.18
CA LEU A 110 -9.05 13.69 -3.28
C LEU A 110 -8.29 15.01 -3.41
N GLY A 111 -8.51 15.92 -2.47
CA GLY A 111 -7.73 17.14 -2.33
C GLY A 111 -7.34 17.32 -0.88
N ASP A 112 -6.05 17.12 -0.57
CA ASP A 112 -5.32 18.11 0.21
C ASP A 112 -3.81 17.90 0.05
N SER A 113 -3.09 18.98 -0.25
CA SER A 113 -1.63 18.99 -0.36
C SER A 113 -1.12 20.19 0.43
N VAL A 114 -0.27 19.90 1.41
CA VAL A 114 0.41 20.88 2.25
C VAL A 114 1.28 21.78 1.36
N LYS A 115 1.07 23.10 1.50
CA LYS A 115 1.77 24.15 0.74
C LYS A 115 3.20 24.35 1.27
N ASP A 116 4.13 24.51 0.34
CA ASP A 116 5.41 25.19 0.59
C ASP A 116 5.66 26.21 -0.54
N ASP A 117 5.92 27.45 -0.14
CA ASP A 117 6.09 28.66 -0.97
C ASP A 117 7.50 28.76 -1.58
N HIS A 118 7.60 28.79 -2.92
CA HIS A 118 8.36 29.76 -3.74
C HIS A 118 8.35 29.38 -5.24
N PRO A 119 8.39 30.34 -6.20
CA PRO A 119 7.98 30.10 -7.59
C PRO A 119 9.12 29.85 -8.59
N SER A 120 8.72 29.24 -9.72
CA SER A 120 9.34 29.15 -11.07
C SER A 120 9.85 27.76 -11.51
N VAL A 121 9.32 27.31 -12.66
CA VAL A 121 9.65 26.10 -13.48
C VAL A 121 9.49 24.73 -12.81
N MET A 122 9.78 24.58 -11.51
CA MET A 122 9.51 23.35 -10.74
C MET A 122 8.01 23.13 -10.46
N ALA A 123 7.23 24.20 -10.47
CA ALA A 123 5.77 24.13 -10.30
C ALA A 123 5.14 23.28 -11.42
N ASP A 124 5.45 23.57 -12.69
CA ASP A 124 4.87 22.85 -13.84
C ASP A 124 5.24 21.36 -13.86
N ARG A 125 6.47 21.00 -13.49
CA ARG A 125 6.85 19.58 -13.32
C ARG A 125 6.12 18.92 -12.15
N ARG A 126 6.04 19.59 -10.99
CA ARG A 126 5.29 19.07 -9.83
C ARG A 126 3.80 18.92 -10.12
N TYR A 127 3.21 19.83 -10.90
CA TYR A 127 1.82 19.73 -11.34
C TYR A 127 1.61 18.58 -12.33
N ALA A 128 2.50 18.42 -13.32
CA ALA A 128 2.45 17.29 -14.25
C ALA A 128 2.65 15.93 -13.53
N ASP A 129 3.50 15.89 -12.51
CA ASP A 129 3.74 14.71 -11.68
C ASP A 129 2.56 14.41 -10.75
N ALA A 130 1.91 15.44 -10.20
CA ALA A 130 0.71 15.30 -9.38
C ALA A 130 -0.49 14.83 -10.22
N GLU A 131 -0.70 15.39 -11.42
CA GLU A 131 -1.75 14.95 -12.33
C GLU A 131 -1.54 13.50 -12.78
N PHE A 132 -0.31 13.12 -13.13
CA PHE A 132 0.02 11.74 -13.45
C PHE A 132 -0.23 10.81 -12.26
N THR A 133 0.16 11.21 -11.06
CA THR A 133 -0.07 10.42 -9.83
C THR A 133 -1.55 10.25 -9.57
N ALA A 134 -2.35 11.30 -9.68
CA ALA A 134 -3.81 11.23 -9.50
C ALA A 134 -4.48 10.31 -10.54
N ARG A 135 -4.06 10.39 -11.81
CA ARG A 135 -4.56 9.49 -12.85
C ARG A 135 -4.11 8.04 -12.64
N LEU A 136 -2.88 7.81 -12.20
CA LEU A 136 -2.37 6.49 -11.86
C LEU A 136 -3.18 5.88 -10.70
N ASP A 137 -3.40 6.64 -9.63
CA ASP A 137 -4.22 6.20 -8.49
C ASP A 137 -5.67 5.93 -8.91
N ALA A 138 -6.25 6.77 -9.77
CA ALA A 138 -7.58 6.56 -10.34
C ALA A 138 -7.65 5.32 -11.27
N ALA A 139 -6.60 5.02 -12.03
CA ALA A 139 -6.52 3.80 -12.81
C ALA A 139 -6.39 2.57 -11.90
N MET A 140 -5.51 2.62 -10.90
CA MET A 140 -5.34 1.54 -9.93
C MET A 140 -6.63 1.22 -9.17
N SER A 141 -7.47 2.21 -8.85
CA SER A 141 -8.74 1.96 -8.16
C SER A 141 -9.68 1.04 -8.95
N LYS A 142 -9.62 1.08 -10.29
CA LYS A 142 -10.39 0.23 -11.22
C LYS A 142 -9.75 -1.14 -11.49
N MET A 143 -8.49 -1.32 -11.10
CA MET A 143 -7.76 -2.57 -11.29
C MET A 143 -8.26 -3.66 -10.33
N ASN A 144 -8.20 -4.92 -10.77
CA ASN A 144 -8.46 -6.06 -9.89
C ASN A 144 -7.55 -6.02 -8.65
N GLU A 145 -8.12 -6.29 -7.47
CA GLU A 145 -7.42 -6.27 -6.18
C GLU A 145 -6.13 -7.08 -6.16
N ASP A 146 -6.10 -8.28 -6.75
CA ASP A 146 -4.91 -9.15 -6.78
C ASP A 146 -3.79 -8.57 -7.65
N GLN A 147 -4.15 -7.94 -8.76
CA GLN A 147 -3.20 -7.28 -9.67
C GLN A 147 -2.66 -6.01 -9.03
N ARG A 148 -3.54 -5.20 -8.44
CA ARG A 148 -3.19 -3.98 -7.71
C ARG A 148 -2.26 -4.28 -6.54
N MET A 149 -2.57 -5.30 -5.74
CA MET A 149 -1.74 -5.75 -4.62
C MET A 149 -0.30 -6.05 -5.08
N VAL A 150 -0.15 -6.85 -6.13
CA VAL A 150 1.16 -7.19 -6.68
C VAL A 150 1.89 -5.96 -7.22
N PHE A 151 1.20 -5.10 -7.97
CA PHE A 151 1.77 -3.87 -8.51
C PHE A 151 2.25 -2.95 -7.39
N VAL A 152 1.45 -2.75 -6.34
CA VAL A 152 1.81 -1.85 -5.24
C VAL A 152 3.02 -2.37 -4.47
N LEU A 153 3.07 -3.66 -4.17
CA LEU A 153 4.22 -4.28 -3.50
C LEU A 153 5.49 -4.21 -4.36
N ARG A 154 5.36 -4.31 -5.68
CA ARG A 154 6.50 -4.27 -6.60
C ARG A 154 7.04 -2.85 -6.77
N GLU A 155 6.18 -1.91 -7.16
CA GLU A 155 6.61 -0.58 -7.62
C GLU A 155 6.82 0.41 -6.46
N PHE A 156 6.01 0.33 -5.41
CA PHE A 156 6.13 1.27 -4.28
C PHE A 156 6.92 0.71 -3.11
N GLN A 157 6.84 -0.61 -2.88
CA GLN A 157 7.55 -1.25 -1.76
C GLN A 157 8.86 -1.92 -2.20
N GLN A 158 9.13 -1.99 -3.51
CA GLN A 158 10.39 -2.50 -4.08
C GLN A 158 10.68 -3.97 -3.69
N LEU A 159 9.65 -4.76 -3.41
CA LEU A 159 9.81 -6.18 -3.13
C LEU A 159 10.12 -6.96 -4.42
N SER A 160 10.99 -7.97 -4.32
CA SER A 160 11.23 -8.95 -5.38
C SER A 160 9.98 -9.80 -5.64
N PHE A 161 9.85 -10.38 -6.84
CA PHE A 161 8.74 -11.30 -7.12
C PHE A 161 8.69 -12.50 -6.16
N GLN A 162 9.85 -12.94 -5.66
CA GLN A 162 9.95 -13.98 -4.64
C GLN A 162 9.39 -13.53 -3.30
N GLU A 163 9.76 -12.33 -2.84
CA GLU A 163 9.22 -11.76 -1.60
C GLU A 163 7.71 -11.50 -1.73
N ILE A 164 7.25 -11.00 -2.88
CA ILE A 164 5.81 -10.81 -3.14
C ILE A 164 5.07 -12.15 -3.11
N ALA A 165 5.64 -13.21 -3.70
CA ALA A 165 5.05 -14.54 -3.67
C ALA A 165 4.83 -15.07 -2.25
N VAL A 166 5.77 -14.77 -1.35
CA VAL A 166 5.63 -15.04 0.09
C VAL A 166 4.51 -14.19 0.71
N VAL A 167 4.47 -12.87 0.43
CA VAL A 167 3.45 -11.96 0.97
C VAL A 167 2.04 -12.33 0.55
N VAL A 168 1.85 -12.65 -0.73
CA VAL A 168 0.53 -12.94 -1.30
C VAL A 168 0.16 -14.43 -1.28
N GLU A 169 1.04 -15.28 -0.73
CA GLU A 169 0.85 -16.72 -0.55
C GLU A 169 0.53 -17.46 -1.87
N THR A 170 1.34 -17.23 -2.90
CA THR A 170 1.17 -17.86 -4.22
C THR A 170 2.52 -18.16 -4.89
N SER A 171 2.50 -18.74 -6.09
CA SER A 171 3.73 -19.01 -6.84
C SER A 171 4.33 -17.73 -7.44
N GLU A 172 5.66 -17.66 -7.57
CA GLU A 172 6.34 -16.54 -8.24
C GLU A 172 5.82 -16.35 -9.69
N ASN A 173 5.48 -17.44 -10.39
CA ASN A 173 4.90 -17.39 -11.73
C ASN A 173 3.52 -16.72 -11.76
N THR A 174 2.69 -16.98 -10.76
CA THR A 174 1.39 -16.32 -10.59
C THR A 174 1.58 -14.83 -10.32
N VAL A 175 2.57 -14.46 -9.49
CA VAL A 175 2.89 -13.04 -9.23
C VAL A 175 3.33 -12.35 -10.52
N LYS A 176 4.26 -12.92 -11.28
CA LYS A 176 4.71 -12.37 -12.58
C LYS A 176 3.55 -12.19 -13.55
N SER A 177 2.64 -13.16 -13.62
CA SER A 177 1.45 -13.08 -14.45
C SER A 177 0.52 -11.95 -14.02
N ARG A 178 0.25 -11.82 -12.71
CA ARG A 178 -0.54 -10.71 -12.14
C ARG A 178 0.09 -9.35 -12.42
N MET A 179 1.43 -9.24 -12.30
CA MET A 179 2.16 -8.02 -12.63
C MET A 179 2.03 -7.66 -14.11
N ARG A 180 2.19 -8.64 -15.01
CA ARG A 180 1.99 -8.41 -16.45
C ARG A 180 0.61 -7.85 -16.74
N TYR A 181 -0.44 -8.47 -16.20
CA TYR A 181 -1.82 -8.00 -16.40
C TYR A 181 -2.07 -6.63 -15.76
N ALA A 182 -1.44 -6.32 -14.61
CA ALA A 182 -1.51 -4.99 -14.01
C ALA A 182 -0.92 -3.92 -14.95
N LEU A 183 0.24 -4.20 -15.56
CA LEU A 183 0.88 -3.29 -16.52
C LEU A 183 0.07 -3.13 -17.81
N GLU A 184 -0.47 -4.21 -18.35
CA GLU A 184 -1.36 -4.17 -19.53
C GLU A 184 -2.61 -3.33 -19.26
N PHE A 185 -3.20 -3.48 -18.06
CA PHE A 185 -4.34 -2.70 -17.62
C PHE A 185 -3.99 -1.21 -17.52
N LEU A 186 -2.89 -0.84 -16.85
CA LEU A 186 -2.46 0.54 -16.72
C LEU A 186 -2.13 1.18 -18.07
N ARG A 187 -1.44 0.45 -18.96
CA ARG A 187 -1.15 0.92 -20.32
C ARG A 187 -2.42 1.27 -21.08
N THR A 188 -3.48 0.48 -20.90
CA THR A 188 -4.78 0.73 -21.53
C THR A 188 -5.49 1.93 -20.91
N GLN A 189 -5.47 2.05 -19.57
CA GLN A 189 -6.13 3.15 -18.86
C GLN A 189 -5.42 4.51 -19.02
N LEU A 190 -4.13 4.52 -19.33
CA LEU A 190 -3.28 5.71 -19.40
C LEU A 190 -2.76 5.97 -20.83
N ALA A 191 -3.36 5.36 -21.85
CA ALA A 191 -2.92 5.48 -23.24
C ALA A 191 -3.01 6.93 -23.77
N ASP A 192 -4.03 7.67 -23.35
CA ASP A 192 -4.27 9.08 -23.71
C ASP A 192 -3.13 10.01 -23.24
N LEU A 193 -2.49 9.70 -22.11
CA LEU A 193 -1.34 10.45 -21.59
C LEU A 193 -0.07 10.26 -22.41
N ALA A 194 0.08 9.11 -23.07
CA ALA A 194 1.23 8.83 -23.92
C ALA A 194 1.14 9.58 -25.26
N GLU A 195 -0.09 9.76 -25.77
CA GLU A 195 -0.36 10.46 -27.03
C GLU A 195 -0.27 11.98 -26.90
N GLY A 196 -0.68 12.55 -25.76
CA GLY A 196 -0.60 14.00 -25.49
C GLY A 196 0.80 14.53 -25.15
N ARG A 197 1.82 13.67 -25.07
CA ARG A 197 3.23 14.03 -24.79
C ARG A 197 4.14 13.95 -26.03
N ALA A 198 3.60 13.57 -27.20
CA ALA A 198 4.31 13.52 -28.48
C ALA A 198 4.07 14.81 -29.29
#